data_AF-A0AAN6LPL5-F1
#
_entry.id   AF-A0AAN6LPL5-F1
#
_cell.length_a   1.000
_cell.length_b   1.000
_cell.length_c   1.000
_cell.angle_alpha   90.00
_cell.angle_beta   90.00
_cell.angle_gamma   90.00
#
_symmetry.space_group_name_H-M   'P 1'
#
loop_
_entity.id
_entity.type
_entity.pdbx_description
1 polymer ?
#
loop_
_entity_poly.entity_id
_entity_poly.type
_entity_poly.pdbx_seq_one_letter_code
_entity_poly.pdbx_strand_id
1 'polypeptide(L)'
;MKRNPRKLAWTKSFRRAHGKELTVDSTLSFAARRNIPTRYNRDLVQTTLKAMSRVAEIRAKRERAFYKARMRGNKERQRADDRKLVEENQHLLPPSERWAVEKDEGMEVDVEGVREKVERRRREIEEDEEVSEEEVPKVKSKRKVRMRVGGGAEEMDVDE
;
A
#
# COMPACT_ATOMS: atom_id res chain seq x y z
N MET A 1 21.89 0.60 16.68
CA MET A 1 21.24 0.87 15.36
C MET A 1 20.57 2.25 15.39
N LYS A 2 21.09 3.26 14.67
CA LYS A 2 20.58 4.65 14.67
C LYS A 2 19.42 4.83 13.68
N ARG A 3 18.24 4.26 13.98
CA ARG A 3 17.07 4.37 13.08
C ARG A 3 16.38 5.73 13.23
N ASN A 4 15.90 6.29 12.11
CA ASN A 4 15.16 7.55 12.11
C ASN A 4 13.70 7.34 12.53
N PRO A 5 13.23 7.90 13.66
CA PRO A 5 11.87 7.70 14.15
C PRO A 5 10.79 8.20 13.17
N ARG A 6 11.08 9.22 12.35
CA ARG A 6 10.14 9.72 11.33
C ARG A 6 9.89 8.75 10.19
N LYS A 7 10.69 7.69 10.05
CA LYS A 7 10.51 6.60 9.07
C LYS A 7 9.91 5.33 9.69
N LEU A 8 9.75 5.27 11.02
CA LEU A 8 9.21 4.09 11.71
C LEU A 8 7.70 4.28 11.93
N ALA A 9 6.90 3.50 11.20
CA ALA A 9 5.44 3.66 11.09
C ALA A 9 4.66 3.65 12.41
N TRP A 10 5.16 2.95 13.42
CA TRP A 10 4.51 2.79 14.73
C TRP A 10 4.74 3.99 15.67
N THR A 11 5.72 4.84 15.38
CA THR A 11 6.07 5.97 16.27
C THR A 11 5.10 7.14 16.12
N LYS A 12 4.95 7.94 17.19
CA LYS A 12 4.19 9.19 17.15
C LYS A 12 4.79 10.22 16.19
N SER A 13 6.12 10.29 16.10
CA SER A 13 6.82 11.20 15.19
C SER A 13 6.46 10.94 13.73
N PHE A 14 6.47 9.67 13.30
CA PHE A 14 5.99 9.29 11.98
C PHE A 14 4.51 9.67 11.79
N ARG A 15 3.66 9.31 12.76
CA ARG A 15 2.20 9.54 12.65
C ARG A 15 1.86 11.03 12.52
N ARG A 16 2.55 11.90 13.25
CA ARG A 16 2.40 13.36 13.14
C ARG A 16 2.88 13.89 11.80
N ALA A 17 4.05 13.46 11.33
CA ALA A 17 4.62 13.92 10.06
C ALA A 17 3.78 13.47 8.84
N HIS A 18 3.15 12.29 8.92
CA HIS A 18 2.32 11.73 7.84
C HIS A 18 0.82 12.01 8.01
N GLY A 19 0.43 12.98 8.84
CA GLY A 19 -0.98 13.38 8.99
C GLY A 19 -1.90 12.28 9.53
N LYS A 20 -1.37 11.30 10.25
CA LYS A 20 -2.15 10.23 10.90
C LYS A 20 -2.76 10.66 12.23
N GLU A 21 -2.32 11.79 12.77
CA GLU A 21 -2.81 12.41 14.00
C GLU A 21 -3.04 13.90 13.79
N LEU A 22 -3.91 14.46 14.61
CA LEU A 22 -4.19 15.89 14.62
C LEU A 22 -3.01 16.62 15.29
N THR A 23 -2.32 17.46 14.52
CA THR A 23 -1.07 18.15 14.90
C THR A 23 -1.23 19.64 15.18
N VAL A 24 -2.16 20.31 14.49
CA VAL A 24 -2.41 21.75 14.61
C VAL A 24 -3.76 21.95 15.28
N ASP A 25 -3.77 22.11 16.60
CA ASP A 25 -4.99 22.35 17.37
C ASP A 25 -4.71 23.14 18.65
N SER A 26 -5.67 23.97 19.04
CA SER A 26 -5.55 24.83 20.22
C SER A 26 -5.45 24.06 21.53
N THR A 27 -5.97 22.83 21.61
CA THR A 27 -5.83 22.00 22.83
C THR A 27 -4.38 21.62 23.11
N LEU A 28 -3.51 21.59 22.10
CA LEU A 28 -2.10 21.23 22.26
C LEU A 28 -1.26 22.37 22.85
N SER A 29 -1.69 23.62 22.70
CA SER A 29 -1.01 24.80 23.22
C SER A 29 -0.99 24.85 24.75
N PHE A 30 -1.93 24.19 25.44
CA PHE A 30 -1.98 24.12 26.89
C PHE A 30 -0.82 23.32 27.52
N ALA A 31 -0.17 22.45 26.75
CA ALA A 31 0.97 21.64 27.21
C ALA A 31 2.34 22.33 27.05
N ALA A 32 2.35 23.65 26.82
CA ALA A 32 3.59 24.41 26.67
C ALA A 32 4.43 24.41 27.96
N ARG A 33 5.74 24.19 27.83
CA ARG A 33 6.69 24.30 28.94
C ARG A 33 6.74 25.74 29.45
N ARG A 34 6.54 25.94 30.75
CA ARG A 34 6.68 27.25 31.41
C ARG A 34 8.04 27.31 32.10
N ASN A 35 8.86 28.30 31.73
CA ASN A 35 10.20 28.49 32.31
C ASN A 35 10.19 29.44 33.51
N ILE A 36 9.07 30.09 33.79
CA ILE A 36 8.90 31.01 34.93
C ILE A 36 7.92 30.35 35.90
N PRO A 37 8.33 30.06 37.16
CA PRO A 37 7.43 29.54 38.16
C PRO A 37 6.49 30.64 38.68
N THR A 38 5.26 30.28 38.98
CA THR A 38 4.28 31.14 39.65
C THR A 38 4.17 30.74 41.12
N ARG A 39 3.95 31.71 42.02
CA ARG A 39 3.64 31.38 43.42
C ARG A 39 2.38 30.52 43.51
N TYR A 40 2.35 29.64 44.50
CA TYR A 40 1.18 28.82 44.77
C TYR A 40 -0.04 29.70 45.09
N ASN A 41 -1.14 29.43 44.41
CA ASN A 41 -2.45 29.96 44.71
C ASN A 41 -3.46 28.81 44.59
N ARG A 42 -4.22 28.55 45.65
CA ARG A 42 -5.17 27.43 45.73
C ARG A 42 -6.24 27.50 44.65
N ASP A 43 -6.78 28.69 44.39
CA ASP A 43 -7.85 28.89 43.41
C ASP A 43 -7.33 28.66 41.98
N LEU A 44 -6.09 29.10 41.71
CA LEU A 44 -5.42 28.84 40.45
C LEU A 44 -5.21 27.33 40.21
N VAL A 45 -4.78 26.59 41.23
CA VAL A 45 -4.56 25.14 41.11
C VAL A 45 -5.90 24.42 40.89
N GLN A 46 -6.94 24.76 41.65
CA GLN A 46 -8.27 24.15 41.51
C GLN A 46 -8.88 24.41 40.13
N THR A 47 -8.80 25.64 39.62
CA THR A 47 -9.28 25.99 38.28
C THR A 47 -8.49 25.27 37.19
N THR A 48 -7.16 25.16 37.35
CA THR A 48 -6.29 24.44 36.41
C THR A 48 -6.65 22.96 36.33
N LEU A 49 -6.89 22.28 37.46
CA LEU A 49 -7.28 20.87 37.49
C LEU A 49 -8.61 20.63 36.74
N LYS A 50 -9.61 21.49 36.95
CA LYS A 50 -10.89 21.43 36.22
C LYS A 50 -10.68 21.66 34.72
N ALA A 51 -9.88 22.67 34.35
CA ALA A 51 -9.58 23.00 32.96
C ALA A 51 -8.83 21.86 32.26
N MET A 52 -7.89 21.19 32.93
CA MET A 52 -7.15 20.05 32.38
C MET A 52 -8.07 18.91 31.96
N SER A 53 -9.01 18.50 32.82
CA SER A 53 -10.00 17.46 32.48
C SER A 53 -10.85 17.88 31.28
N ARG A 54 -11.31 19.13 31.26
CA ARG A 54 -12.12 19.65 30.15
C ARG A 54 -11.36 19.68 28.82
N VAL A 55 -10.10 20.11 28.84
CA VAL A 55 -9.25 20.16 27.64
C VAL A 55 -8.98 18.73 27.12
N ALA A 56 -8.78 17.76 28.01
CA ALA A 56 -8.60 16.36 27.61
C ALA A 56 -9.83 15.78 26.90
N GLU A 57 -11.05 16.06 27.40
CA GLU A 57 -12.29 15.65 26.74
C GLU A 57 -12.43 16.26 25.34
N ILE A 58 -12.19 17.57 25.22
CA ILE A 58 -12.29 18.28 23.94
C ILE A 58 -11.28 17.71 22.94
N ARG A 59 -10.05 17.47 23.39
CA ARG A 59 -9.00 16.86 22.59
C ARG A 59 -9.41 15.47 22.08
N ALA A 60 -9.90 14.60 22.96
CA ALA A 60 -10.36 13.27 22.58
C ALA A 60 -11.50 13.32 21.54
N LYS A 61 -12.45 14.25 21.70
CA LYS A 61 -13.54 14.46 20.72
C LYS A 61 -13.00 14.92 19.37
N ARG A 62 -12.06 15.87 19.34
CA ARG A 62 -11.43 16.37 18.10
C ARG A 62 -10.58 15.30 17.42
N GLU A 63 -9.78 14.54 18.16
CA GLU A 63 -9.00 13.41 17.63
C GLU A 63 -9.91 12.34 17.02
N ARG A 64 -11.05 12.04 17.66
CA ARG A 64 -12.06 11.11 17.11
C ARG A 64 -12.68 11.65 15.82
N ALA A 65 -13.00 12.94 15.75
CA ALA A 65 -13.52 13.56 14.54
C ALA A 65 -12.50 13.51 13.39
N PHE A 66 -11.24 13.82 13.68
CA PHE A 66 -10.14 13.70 12.71
C PHE A 66 -10.00 12.28 12.16
N TYR A 67 -10.05 11.27 13.04
CA TYR A 67 -10.03 9.86 12.63
C TYR A 67 -11.19 9.51 11.69
N LYS A 68 -12.42 9.93 12.05
CA LYS A 68 -13.61 9.70 11.20
C LYS A 68 -13.46 10.34 9.83
N ALA A 69 -12.98 11.58 9.77
CA ALA A 69 -12.75 12.28 8.51
C ALA A 69 -11.70 11.55 7.65
N ARG A 70 -10.62 11.05 8.25
CA ARG A 70 -9.57 10.30 7.56
C ARG A 70 -10.06 8.95 7.02
N MET A 71 -10.93 8.26 7.75
CA MET A 71 -11.47 6.95 7.35
C MET A 71 -12.70 7.04 6.44
N ARG A 72 -13.18 8.26 6.15
CA ARG A 72 -14.29 8.48 5.22
C ARG A 72 -13.92 7.96 3.83
N GLY A 73 -14.83 7.24 3.19
CA GLY A 73 -14.62 6.65 1.86
C GLY A 73 -13.98 5.26 1.86
N ASN A 74 -13.44 4.77 2.98
CA ASN A 74 -12.91 3.40 3.04
C ASN A 74 -14.00 2.35 2.78
N LYS A 75 -15.21 2.56 3.32
CA LYS A 75 -16.36 1.64 3.10
C LYS A 75 -16.81 1.59 1.65
N GLU A 76 -16.64 2.67 0.91
CA GLU A 76 -16.99 2.72 -0.52
C GLU A 76 -15.95 1.99 -1.36
N ARG A 77 -14.66 2.24 -1.10
CA ARG A 77 -13.56 1.48 -1.70
C ARG A 77 -13.69 -0.01 -1.43
N GLN A 78 -13.95 -0.38 -0.16
CA GLN A 78 -14.19 -1.77 0.21
C GLN A 78 -15.35 -2.37 -0.59
N ARG A 79 -16.50 -1.70 -0.72
CA ARG A 79 -17.61 -2.18 -1.55
C ARG A 79 -17.27 -2.30 -3.04
N ALA A 80 -16.38 -1.45 -3.56
CA ALA A 80 -15.91 -1.56 -4.94
C ALA A 80 -14.99 -2.78 -5.11
N ASP A 81 -14.06 -2.96 -4.18
CA ASP A 81 -13.15 -4.11 -4.14
C ASP A 81 -13.92 -5.43 -3.95
N ASP A 82 -14.94 -5.44 -3.07
CA ASP A 82 -15.81 -6.58 -2.83
C ASP A 82 -16.60 -6.95 -4.10
N ARG A 83 -17.14 -5.97 -4.83
CA ARG A 83 -17.83 -6.22 -6.11
C ARG A 83 -16.89 -6.85 -7.14
N LYS A 84 -15.71 -6.27 -7.30
CA LYS A 84 -14.67 -6.79 -8.19
C LYS A 84 -14.26 -8.21 -7.81
N LEU A 85 -14.13 -8.49 -6.52
CA LEU A 85 -13.78 -9.82 -6.02
C LEU A 85 -14.82 -10.87 -6.42
N VAL A 86 -16.12 -10.54 -6.33
CA VAL A 86 -17.21 -11.44 -6.72
C VAL A 86 -17.20 -11.65 -8.24
N GLU A 87 -17.04 -10.59 -9.04
CA GLU A 87 -16.89 -10.63 -10.51
C GLU A 87 -15.78 -11.59 -10.96
N GLU A 88 -14.59 -11.51 -10.34
CA GLU A 88 -13.46 -12.36 -10.71
C GLU A 88 -13.61 -13.80 -10.21
N ASN A 89 -14.27 -14.02 -9.07
CA ASN A 89 -14.29 -15.31 -8.36
C ASN A 89 -15.67 -15.97 -8.31
N GLN A 90 -16.49 -15.79 -9.35
CA GLN A 90 -17.84 -16.35 -9.41
C GLN A 90 -17.89 -17.89 -9.29
N HIS A 91 -16.80 -18.56 -9.66
CA HIS A 91 -16.66 -20.01 -9.59
C HIS A 91 -16.64 -20.57 -8.16
N LEU A 92 -16.36 -19.74 -7.15
CA LEU A 92 -16.41 -20.13 -5.73
C LEU A 92 -17.83 -20.06 -5.15
N LEU A 93 -18.77 -19.38 -5.83
CA LEU A 93 -20.14 -19.27 -5.38
C LEU A 93 -20.95 -20.53 -5.73
N PRO A 94 -21.97 -20.89 -4.93
CA PRO A 94 -22.94 -21.93 -5.29
C PRO A 94 -23.55 -21.65 -6.67
N PRO A 95 -23.79 -22.67 -7.52
CA PRO A 95 -24.31 -22.46 -8.88
C PRO A 95 -25.59 -21.61 -8.96
N SER A 96 -26.44 -21.63 -7.93
CA SER A 96 -27.67 -20.83 -7.84
C SER A 96 -27.45 -19.32 -7.71
N GLU A 97 -26.28 -18.91 -7.21
CA GLU A 97 -25.92 -17.50 -6.95
C GLU A 97 -24.93 -16.99 -8.00
N ARG A 98 -24.64 -17.78 -9.02
CA ARG A 98 -23.83 -17.35 -10.16
C ARG A 98 -24.65 -16.47 -11.06
N TRP A 99 -24.08 -15.34 -11.47
CA TRP A 99 -24.62 -14.60 -12.59
C TRP A 99 -24.70 -15.55 -13.79
N ALA A 100 -25.89 -15.64 -14.40
CA ALA A 100 -26.04 -16.38 -15.62
C ALA A 100 -25.10 -15.74 -16.64
N VAL A 101 -24.13 -16.52 -17.11
CA VAL A 101 -23.37 -16.15 -18.30
C VAL A 101 -24.41 -16.15 -19.42
N GLU A 102 -24.93 -14.99 -19.80
CA GLU A 102 -25.47 -14.85 -21.15
C GLU A 102 -24.33 -15.27 -22.06
N LYS A 103 -24.45 -16.46 -22.66
CA LYS A 103 -23.52 -16.89 -23.68
C LYS A 103 -23.69 -15.89 -24.81
N ASP A 104 -22.76 -14.94 -24.91
CA ASP A 104 -22.54 -14.23 -26.14
C ASP A 104 -22.18 -15.28 -27.19
N GLU A 105 -23.17 -15.72 -27.97
CA GLU A 105 -23.03 -16.67 -29.08
C GLU A 105 -22.07 -16.14 -30.17
N GLY A 106 -21.59 -14.89 -30.06
CA GLY A 106 -20.68 -14.24 -31.00
C GLY A 106 -19.18 -14.38 -30.70
N MET A 107 -18.77 -15.06 -29.62
CA MET A 107 -17.35 -15.32 -29.34
C MET A 107 -16.99 -16.79 -29.60
N GLU A 108 -17.27 -17.29 -30.80
CA GLU A 108 -16.60 -18.47 -31.32
C GLU A 108 -15.12 -18.13 -31.49
N VAL A 109 -14.32 -18.49 -30.48
CA VAL A 109 -12.87 -18.47 -30.61
C VAL A 109 -12.53 -19.65 -31.52
N ASP A 110 -12.03 -19.37 -32.72
CA ASP A 110 -11.61 -20.37 -33.70
C ASP A 110 -10.48 -21.25 -33.12
N VAL A 111 -10.89 -22.38 -32.56
CA VAL A 111 -10.02 -23.29 -31.78
C VAL A 111 -8.93 -23.89 -32.66
N GLU A 112 -9.21 -24.07 -33.95
CA GLU A 112 -8.24 -24.58 -34.94
C GLU A 112 -7.15 -23.54 -35.22
N GLY A 113 -7.50 -22.27 -35.43
CA GLY A 113 -6.52 -21.21 -35.66
C GLY A 113 -5.58 -20.94 -34.46
N VAL A 114 -6.07 -21.15 -33.23
CA VAL A 114 -5.24 -21.08 -32.02
C VAL A 114 -4.30 -22.30 -31.93
N ARG A 115 -4.78 -23.50 -32.27
CA ARG A 115 -3.97 -24.73 -32.27
C ARG A 115 -2.84 -24.67 -33.29
N GLU A 116 -3.12 -24.20 -34.50
CA GLU A 116 -2.12 -24.04 -35.56
C GLU A 116 -1.04 -23.01 -35.17
N LYS A 117 -1.43 -21.89 -34.54
CA LYS A 117 -0.47 -20.90 -34.01
C LYS A 117 0.41 -21.47 -32.89
N VAL A 118 -0.13 -22.32 -32.02
CA VAL A 118 0.62 -22.97 -30.94
C VAL A 118 1.60 -24.01 -31.51
N GLU A 119 1.17 -24.80 -32.49
CA GLU A 119 2.04 -25.77 -33.17
C GLU A 119 3.17 -25.09 -33.94
N ARG A 120 2.89 -23.99 -34.65
CA ARG A 120 3.91 -23.19 -35.32
C ARG A 120 4.94 -22.63 -34.33
N ARG A 121 4.47 -22.08 -33.21
CA ARG A 121 5.35 -21.54 -32.16
C ARG A 121 6.18 -22.63 -31.49
N ARG A 122 5.64 -23.85 -31.36
CA ARG A 122 6.37 -25.00 -30.84
C ARG A 122 7.50 -25.42 -31.79
N ARG A 123 7.25 -25.41 -33.10
CA ARG A 123 8.27 -25.70 -34.13
C ARG A 123 9.38 -24.64 -34.15
N GLU A 124 9.04 -23.36 -34.05
CA GLU A 124 10.04 -22.27 -33.96
C GLU A 124 10.96 -22.44 -32.74
N ILE A 125 10.42 -22.88 -31.59
CA ILE A 125 11.23 -23.13 -30.39
C ILE A 125 12.13 -24.36 -30.55
N GLU A 126 11.65 -25.39 -31.24
CA GLU A 126 12.42 -26.62 -31.50
C GLU A 126 13.58 -26.33 -32.48
N GLU A 127 13.34 -25.51 -33.50
CA GLU A 127 14.39 -25.01 -34.42
C GLU A 127 15.40 -24.10 -33.69
N ASP A 128 14.95 -23.21 -32.79
CA ASP A 128 15.84 -22.37 -31.98
C ASP A 128 16.67 -23.20 -30.96
N GLU A 129 16.12 -24.30 -30.42
CA GLU A 129 16.85 -25.24 -29.56
C GLU A 129 17.92 -26.01 -30.33
N GLU A 130 17.63 -26.50 -31.54
CA GLU A 130 18.61 -27.19 -32.40
C GLU A 130 19.76 -26.27 -32.83
N VAL A 131 19.47 -25.01 -33.16
CA VAL A 131 20.51 -24.00 -33.48
C VAL A 131 21.37 -23.68 -32.25
N SER A 132 20.79 -23.71 -31.04
CA SER A 132 21.53 -23.47 -29.80
C SER A 132 22.46 -24.62 -29.39
N GLU A 133 22.16 -25.87 -29.80
CA GLU A 133 23.02 -27.03 -29.58
C GLU A 133 24.22 -27.07 -30.55
N GLU A 134 24.09 -26.48 -31.75
CA GLU A 134 25.21 -26.29 -32.69
C GLU A 134 26.11 -25.10 -32.32
N GLU A 135 25.57 -24.01 -31.74
CA GLU A 135 26.33 -22.81 -31.38
C GLU A 135 26.73 -22.73 -29.90
N VAL A 136 27.43 -23.73 -29.35
CA VAL A 136 28.01 -23.61 -27.99
C VAL A 136 29.51 -23.22 -28.02
N PRO A 137 29.88 -21.92 -28.04
CA PRO A 137 31.24 -21.50 -27.72
C PRO A 137 31.49 -21.50 -26.20
N LYS A 138 32.67 -22.00 -25.81
CA LYS A 138 33.15 -22.11 -24.42
C LYS A 138 33.34 -20.75 -23.71
N VAL A 139 32.56 -20.55 -22.64
CA VAL A 139 32.85 -19.87 -21.34
C VAL A 139 33.21 -18.37 -21.32
N LYS A 140 32.52 -17.56 -20.47
CA LYS A 140 33.13 -16.65 -19.46
C LYS A 140 32.14 -16.00 -18.47
N SER A 141 32.52 -16.08 -17.18
CA SER A 141 32.11 -15.36 -15.95
C SER A 141 30.75 -14.64 -15.84
N LYS A 142 29.95 -15.06 -14.84
CA LYS A 142 28.74 -14.35 -14.38
C LYS A 142 29.10 -13.08 -13.59
N ARG A 143 28.78 -11.88 -14.12
CA ARG A 143 28.60 -10.66 -13.30
C ARG A 143 27.21 -10.67 -12.66
N LYS A 144 27.14 -10.33 -11.37
CA LYS A 144 25.92 -10.43 -10.56
C LYS A 144 25.14 -9.11 -10.63
N VAL A 145 24.07 -9.06 -11.42
CA VAL A 145 23.14 -7.92 -11.47
C VAL A 145 22.03 -8.16 -10.43
N ARG A 146 21.71 -7.15 -9.60
CA ARG A 146 20.49 -7.18 -8.76
C ARG A 146 19.38 -6.42 -9.48
N MET A 147 18.28 -7.11 -9.74
CA MET A 147 17.06 -6.53 -10.31
C MET A 147 16.38 -5.60 -9.28
N ARG A 148 15.97 -4.40 -9.71
CA ARG A 148 15.06 -3.53 -8.96
C ARG A 148 13.63 -3.69 -9.50
N VAL A 149 12.67 -3.74 -8.60
CA VAL A 149 11.23 -3.78 -8.93
C VAL A 149 10.87 -2.45 -9.60
N GLY A 150 10.47 -2.50 -10.88
CA GLY A 150 10.04 -1.32 -11.65
C GLY A 150 10.55 -1.21 -13.09
N GLY A 151 11.32 -2.17 -13.61
CA GLY A 151 11.63 -2.27 -15.04
C GLY A 151 12.64 -1.23 -15.53
N GLY A 152 13.93 -1.55 -15.40
CA GLY A 152 15.04 -0.80 -15.98
C GLY A 152 16.37 -1.29 -15.39
N ALA A 153 17.31 -1.70 -16.25
CA ALA A 153 18.68 -2.03 -15.85
C ALA A 153 19.55 -0.78 -16.06
N GLU A 154 20.20 -0.30 -14.99
CA GLU A 154 21.22 0.74 -15.06
C GLU A 154 22.57 0.03 -14.91
N GLU A 155 23.42 0.08 -15.95
CA GLU A 155 24.81 -0.32 -15.82
C GLU A 155 25.52 0.73 -14.96
N MET A 156 26.11 0.29 -13.84
CA MET A 156 26.92 1.16 -13.00
C MET A 156 28.33 1.17 -13.59
N ASP A 157 28.77 2.32 -14.12
CA ASP A 157 30.18 2.54 -14.44
C ASP A 157 31.01 2.37 -13.18
N VAL A 158 31.94 1.42 -13.22
CA VAL A 158 32.94 1.22 -12.17
C VAL A 158 34.21 1.89 -12.69
N ASP A 159 34.58 3.00 -12.05
CA ASP A 159 35.85 3.69 -12.27
C ASP A 159 37.03 2.70 -12.14
N GLU A 160 37.99 2.80 -13.07
CA GLU A 160 39.36 2.28 -12.90
C GLU A 160 40.29 3.44 -12.53
#